data_AF-A0A5E4J9L9-F1
#
_entry.id   AF-A0A5E4J9L9-F1
#
_cell.length_a   1.000
_cell.length_b   1.000
_cell.length_c   1.000
_cell.angle_alpha   90.00
_cell.angle_beta   90.00
_cell.angle_gamma   90.00
#
_symmetry.space_group_name_H-M   'P 1'
#
loop_
_entity.id
_entity.type
_entity.pdbx_description
1 polymer ?
#
loop_
_entity_poly.entity_id
_entity_poly.type
_entity_poly.pdbx_seq_one_letter_code
_entity_poly.pdbx_strand_id
1 'polypeptide(L)'
;MPYFHMMDWFPFMGFGTGMIFVWLVSLAIAYLVYKDAEKRGMNGLLWGLPILIPWIGVLFLVLYLIMRDSGHRAAGAEASLPARMTAGEILDERYAKGELTREIYLQMKGDLNAATAASN
;
A
#
# COMPACT_ATOMS: atom_id res chain seq x y z
N MET A 1 4.84 20.71 44.75
CA MET A 1 6.09 20.39 44.02
C MET A 1 5.72 20.28 42.55
N PRO A 2 6.37 20.98 41.62
CA PRO A 2 6.03 20.86 40.21
C PRO A 2 6.46 19.47 39.74
N TYR A 3 5.50 18.69 39.26
CA TYR A 3 5.75 17.42 38.61
C TYR A 3 6.47 17.73 37.29
N PHE A 4 7.78 17.59 37.29
CA PHE A 4 8.57 17.58 36.09
C PHE A 4 8.10 16.42 35.22
N HIS A 5 7.36 16.74 34.14
CA HIS A 5 7.18 15.90 32.98
C HIS A 5 8.56 15.65 32.32
N MET A 6 9.39 14.82 32.94
CA MET A 6 10.70 14.39 32.43
C MET A 6 10.62 13.12 31.58
N MET A 7 9.41 12.65 31.26
CA MET A 7 9.18 11.38 30.55
C MET A 7 8.43 11.55 29.23
N ASP A 8 8.32 12.76 28.68
CA ASP A 8 7.95 12.98 27.28
C ASP A 8 9.18 12.92 26.34
N TRP A 9 10.36 12.61 26.89
CA TRP A 9 11.62 12.54 26.16
C TRP A 9 11.68 11.38 25.15
N PHE A 10 10.93 10.28 25.37
CA PHE A 10 11.05 9.08 24.55
C PHE A 10 9.71 8.33 24.45
N PRO A 11 8.82 8.71 23.51
CA PRO A 11 8.53 7.79 22.39
C PRO A 11 8.12 8.39 21.01
N PHE A 12 8.02 9.72 20.80
CA PHE A 12 7.19 10.26 19.69
C PHE A 12 7.66 11.53 18.93
N MET A 13 8.90 11.67 18.48
CA MET A 13 9.17 12.59 17.35
C MET A 13 8.83 11.94 16.00
N GLY A 14 7.54 11.61 15.82
CA GLY A 14 6.92 11.23 14.55
C GLY A 14 7.40 9.90 13.94
N PHE A 15 6.44 9.09 13.50
CA PHE A 15 6.70 7.88 12.71
C PHE A 15 7.56 8.14 11.44
N GLY A 16 7.75 9.41 11.03
CA GLY A 16 8.62 9.82 9.93
C GLY A 16 9.96 10.47 10.33
N THR A 17 9.98 11.41 11.28
CA THR A 17 11.18 12.22 11.57
C THR A 17 12.24 11.46 12.37
N GLY A 18 11.82 10.73 13.41
CA GLY A 18 12.71 9.85 14.16
C GLY A 18 13.21 8.67 13.33
N MET A 19 12.37 8.15 12.43
CA MET A 19 12.74 7.06 11.51
C MET A 19 13.89 7.47 10.59
N ILE A 20 13.79 8.58 9.86
CA ILE A 20 14.85 9.02 8.95
C ILE A 20 16.17 9.28 9.72
N PHE A 21 16.08 9.90 10.90
CA PHE A 21 17.26 10.13 11.73
C PHE A 21 17.94 8.82 12.14
N VAL A 22 17.17 7.82 12.59
CA VAL A 22 17.72 6.50 12.97
C VAL A 22 18.33 5.77 11.76
N TRP A 23 17.73 5.90 10.58
CA TRP A 23 18.29 5.37 9.33
C TRP A 23 19.64 6.02 9.00
N LEU A 24 19.73 7.35 9.05
CA LEU A 24 20.98 8.08 8.80
C LEU A 24 22.06 7.72 9.81
N VAL A 25 21.72 7.63 11.10
CA VAL A 25 22.64 7.20 12.16
C VAL A 25 23.12 5.78 11.91
N SER A 26 22.23 4.87 11.54
CA SER A 26 22.59 3.47 11.24
C SER A 26 23.52 3.36 10.02
N LEU A 27 23.28 4.14 8.97
CA LEU A 27 24.18 4.21 7.81
C LEU A 27 25.55 4.77 8.18
N ALA A 28 25.58 5.83 9.00
CA ALA A 28 26.83 6.40 9.49
C ALA A 28 27.63 5.38 10.33
N ILE A 29 26.96 4.65 11.22
CA ILE A 29 27.58 3.58 12.02
C ILE A 29 28.09 2.45 11.11
N ALA A 30 27.27 1.98 10.17
CA ALA A 30 27.68 0.94 9.22
C ALA A 30 28.92 1.36 8.41
N TYR A 31 28.98 2.62 7.96
CA TYR A 31 30.14 3.18 7.28
C TYR A 31 31.38 3.28 8.19
N LEU A 32 31.21 3.70 9.44
CA LEU A 32 32.30 3.75 10.41
C LEU A 32 32.85 2.36 10.72
N VAL A 33 31.98 1.37 10.91
CA VAL A 33 32.35 -0.02 11.15
C VAL A 33 33.04 -0.63 9.93
N TYR A 34 32.53 -0.35 8.72
CA TYR A 34 33.17 -0.74 7.47
C TYR A 34 34.62 -0.23 7.41
N LYS A 35 34.81 1.07 7.67
CA LYS A 35 36.12 1.72 7.63
C LYS A 35 37.05 1.21 8.74
N ASP A 36 36.53 0.94 9.93
CA ASP A 36 37.31 0.38 11.03
C ASP A 36 37.77 -1.05 10.75
N ALA A 37 36.89 -1.88 10.19
CA ALA A 37 37.20 -3.25 9.82
C ALA A 37 38.22 -3.35 8.67
N GLU A 38 38.13 -2.49 7.64
CA GLU A 38 39.15 -2.42 6.58
C GLU A 38 40.52 -2.04 7.12
N LYS A 39 40.58 -1.08 8.06
CA LYS A 39 41.84 -0.69 8.72
C LYS A 39 42.48 -1.84 9.51
N ARG A 40 41.66 -2.77 10.00
CA ARG A 40 42.11 -3.98 10.70
C ARG A 40 42.45 -5.13 9.75
N GLY A 41 42.41 -4.91 8.43
CA GLY A 41 42.65 -5.94 7.42
C GLY A 41 41.55 -7.00 7.36
N MET A 42 40.36 -6.71 7.91
CA MET A 42 39.20 -7.59 7.89
C MET A 42 38.24 -7.17 6.78
N ASN A 43 37.36 -8.08 6.33
CA ASN A 43 36.34 -7.76 5.34
C ASN A 43 35.32 -6.78 5.91
N GLY A 44 35.46 -5.49 5.61
CA GLY A 44 34.58 -4.43 6.13
C GLY A 44 33.11 -4.62 5.78
N LEU A 45 32.82 -5.27 4.65
CA LEU A 45 31.46 -5.62 4.26
C LEU A 45 30.81 -6.63 5.23
N LEU A 46 31.55 -7.64 5.70
CA LEU A 46 31.00 -8.64 6.63
C LEU A 46 30.67 -8.04 8.01
N TRP A 47 31.39 -6.99 8.42
CA TRP A 47 31.18 -6.31 9.70
C TRP A 47 30.15 -5.18 9.60
N GLY A 48 30.04 -4.52 8.45
CA GLY A 48 29.04 -3.49 8.18
C GLY A 48 27.64 -4.05 7.88
N LEU A 49 27.56 -5.19 7.19
CA LEU A 49 26.30 -5.78 6.73
C LEU A 49 25.31 -6.12 7.86
N PRO A 50 25.71 -6.71 9.01
CA PRO A 50 24.80 -7.02 10.11
C PRO A 50 24.02 -5.82 10.65
N ILE A 51 24.59 -4.62 10.53
CA ILE A 51 23.97 -3.36 10.95
C ILE A 51 22.83 -2.97 9.98
N LEU A 52 22.91 -3.41 8.71
CA LEU A 52 21.92 -3.16 7.67
C LEU A 52 20.83 -4.24 7.58
N ILE A 53 21.12 -5.49 7.99
CA ILE A 53 20.17 -6.61 7.98
C ILE A 53 18.79 -6.28 8.59
N PRO A 54 18.67 -5.68 9.80
CA PRO A 54 17.35 -5.39 10.36
C PRO A 54 16.53 -4.43 9.47
N TRP A 55 17.18 -3.48 8.82
CA TRP A 55 16.54 -2.53 7.90
C TRP A 55 16.06 -3.21 6.62
N ILE A 56 16.87 -4.13 6.09
CA ILE A 56 16.47 -4.99 4.96
C ILE A 56 15.24 -5.82 5.35
N GLY A 57 15.23 -6.40 6.56
CA GLY A 57 14.09 -7.15 7.10
C GLY A 57 12.81 -6.31 7.18
N VAL A 58 12.90 -5.06 7.66
CA VAL A 58 11.76 -4.12 7.69
C VAL A 58 11.28 -3.79 6.27
N LEU A 59 12.18 -3.55 5.33
CA LEU A 59 11.82 -3.28 3.93
C LEU A 59 11.10 -4.48 3.30
N PHE A 60 11.63 -5.70 3.52
CA PHE A 60 10.99 -6.94 3.07
C PHE A 60 9.66 -7.20 3.77
N LEU A 61 9.51 -6.82 5.04
CA LEU A 61 8.24 -6.93 5.75
C LEU A 61 7.20 -5.96 5.17
N VAL A 62 7.59 -4.71 4.89
CA VAL A 62 6.72 -3.74 4.21
C VAL A 62 6.33 -4.27 2.83
N LEU A 63 7.30 -4.76 2.05
CA LEU A 63 7.05 -5.39 0.75
C LEU A 63 6.13 -6.61 0.87
N TYR A 64 6.36 -7.47 1.87
CA TYR A 64 5.54 -8.63 2.16
C TYR A 64 4.12 -8.22 2.51
N LEU A 65 3.93 -7.19 3.34
CA LEU A 65 2.61 -6.67 3.68
C LEU A 65 1.90 -6.09 2.45
N ILE A 66 2.62 -5.35 1.60
CA ILE A 66 2.09 -4.87 0.32
C ILE A 66 1.67 -6.04 -0.56
N MET A 67 2.54 -7.05 -0.73
CA MET A 67 2.28 -8.21 -1.59
C MET A 67 1.23 -9.16 -1.01
N ARG A 68 1.15 -9.28 0.32
CA ARG A 68 0.12 -10.04 1.06
C ARG A 68 -1.23 -9.39 0.87
N ASP A 69 -1.28 -8.06 0.96
CA ASP A 69 -2.48 -7.31 0.63
C ASP A 69 -2.76 -7.40 -0.85
N SER A 70 -1.78 -7.41 -1.77
CA SER A 70 -2.00 -7.71 -3.19
C SER A 70 -2.51 -9.13 -3.44
N GLY A 71 -2.33 -10.08 -2.53
CA GLY A 71 -3.00 -11.38 -2.58
C GLY A 71 -4.49 -11.31 -2.25
N HIS A 72 -4.91 -10.35 -1.43
CA HIS A 72 -6.32 -10.09 -1.06
C HIS A 72 -6.94 -8.91 -1.85
N ARG A 73 -6.10 -8.08 -2.47
CA ARG A 73 -6.41 -6.98 -3.38
C ARG A 73 -6.23 -7.40 -4.84
N ALA A 74 -5.63 -8.54 -5.17
CA ALA A 74 -5.98 -9.20 -6.43
C ALA A 74 -7.46 -9.64 -6.41
N ALA A 75 -8.08 -9.76 -5.23
CA ALA A 75 -9.52 -9.90 -5.04
C ALA A 75 -10.24 -8.58 -4.65
N GLY A 76 -9.53 -7.44 -4.53
CA GLY A 76 -10.05 -6.20 -3.93
C GLY A 76 -9.59 -4.87 -4.56
N ALA A 77 -8.53 -4.86 -5.35
CA ALA A 77 -8.26 -3.94 -6.46
C ALA A 77 -8.92 -4.44 -7.76
N GLU A 78 -9.42 -5.68 -7.74
CA GLU A 78 -10.61 -6.12 -8.48
C GLU A 78 -11.93 -5.80 -7.74
N ALA A 79 -11.94 -5.02 -6.64
CA ALA A 79 -13.16 -4.27 -6.25
C ALA A 79 -13.24 -2.91 -6.98
N SER A 80 -12.31 -2.67 -7.91
CA SER A 80 -12.58 -1.98 -9.16
C SER A 80 -12.27 -2.91 -10.34
N LEU A 81 -12.77 -4.16 -10.28
CA LEU A 81 -13.48 -4.68 -11.44
C LEU A 81 -14.44 -3.56 -11.86
N PRO A 82 -14.66 -3.26 -13.15
CA PRO A 82 -15.87 -2.54 -13.51
C PRO A 82 -16.99 -3.33 -12.85
N ALA A 83 -17.58 -2.74 -11.80
CA ALA A 83 -18.61 -3.38 -11.01
C ALA A 83 -19.65 -3.83 -12.02
N ARG A 84 -19.68 -5.14 -12.33
CA ARG A 84 -20.54 -5.80 -13.32
C ARG A 84 -21.14 -4.79 -14.29
N MET A 85 -20.54 -4.50 -15.46
CA MET A 85 -21.09 -3.58 -16.47
C MET A 85 -22.59 -3.47 -16.28
N THR A 86 -23.02 -2.35 -15.70
CA THR A 86 -24.35 -2.28 -15.11
C THR A 86 -25.32 -2.69 -16.19
N ALA A 87 -26.39 -3.44 -15.88
CA ALA A 87 -27.26 -3.94 -16.94
C ALA A 87 -27.76 -2.82 -17.90
N GLY A 88 -27.84 -1.58 -17.40
CA GLY A 88 -28.06 -0.37 -18.20
C GLY A 88 -26.90 0.04 -19.13
N GLU A 89 -25.65 -0.12 -18.71
CA GLU A 89 -24.45 0.21 -19.50
C GLU A 89 -24.26 -0.76 -20.69
N ILE A 90 -24.58 -2.05 -20.50
CA ILE A 90 -24.64 -3.03 -21.61
C ILE A 90 -25.76 -2.65 -22.60
N LEU A 91 -26.88 -2.14 -22.08
CA LEU A 91 -28.01 -1.70 -22.89
C LEU A 91 -27.67 -0.47 -23.74
N ASP A 92 -26.99 0.51 -23.12
CA ASP A 92 -26.54 1.74 -23.77
C ASP A 92 -25.54 1.43 -24.90
N GLU A 93 -24.61 0.51 -24.66
CA GLU A 93 -23.64 0.08 -25.69
C GLU A 93 -24.32 -0.60 -26.88
N ARG A 94 -25.28 -1.51 -26.64
CA ARG A 94 -26.00 -2.21 -27.73
C ARG A 94 -26.91 -1.27 -28.53
N TYR A 95 -27.51 -0.28 -27.87
CA TYR A 95 -28.25 0.78 -28.55
C TYR A 95 -27.32 1.65 -29.41
N ALA A 96 -26.15 2.02 -28.89
CA ALA A 96 -25.15 2.80 -29.64
C ALA A 96 -24.59 2.04 -30.86
N LYS A 97 -24.46 0.71 -30.76
CA LYS A 97 -24.07 -0.17 -31.89
C LYS A 97 -25.21 -0.36 -32.92
N GLY A 98 -26.43 0.09 -32.63
CA GLY A 98 -27.60 -0.12 -33.49
C GLY A 98 -28.14 -1.55 -33.48
N GLU A 99 -27.68 -2.39 -32.55
CA GLU A 99 -28.15 -3.77 -32.38
C GLU A 99 -29.50 -3.84 -31.66
N LEU A 100 -29.90 -2.75 -30.99
CA LEU A 100 -31.12 -2.66 -30.19
C LEU A 100 -32.03 -1.54 -30.69
N THR A 101 -33.29 -1.87 -30.94
CA THR A 101 -34.31 -0.87 -31.31
C THR A 101 -34.67 0.00 -30.10
N ARG A 102 -35.02 1.26 -30.36
CA ARG A 102 -35.41 2.24 -29.32
C ARG A 102 -36.52 1.74 -28.41
N GLU A 103 -37.51 1.00 -28.93
CA GLU A 103 -38.59 0.46 -28.10
C GLU A 103 -38.08 -0.53 -27.06
N ILE A 104 -37.25 -1.50 -27.48
CA ILE A 104 -36.68 -2.54 -26.62
C ILE A 104 -35.77 -1.92 -25.56
N TYR A 105 -34.98 -0.91 -25.95
CA TYR A 105 -34.12 -0.17 -25.04
C TYR A 105 -34.91 0.51 -23.90
N LEU A 106 -35.99 1.22 -24.24
CA LEU A 106 -36.80 1.95 -23.25
C LEU A 106 -37.53 0.99 -22.30
N GLN A 107 -38.01 -0.14 -22.82
CA GLN A 107 -38.66 -1.17 -22.00
C GLN A 107 -37.70 -1.75 -20.96
N MET A 108 -36.55 -2.26 -21.41
CA MET A 108 -35.55 -2.88 -20.53
C MET A 108 -34.96 -1.88 -19.52
N LYS A 109 -34.78 -0.61 -19.90
CA LYS A 109 -34.33 0.45 -18.98
C LYS A 109 -35.37 0.74 -17.89
N GLY A 110 -36.66 0.68 -18.22
CA GLY A 110 -37.76 0.78 -17.26
C GLY A 110 -37.75 -0.36 -16.25
N ASP A 111 -37.61 -1.60 -16.74
CA ASP A 111 -37.60 -2.81 -15.90
C ASP A 111 -36.42 -2.81 -14.92
N LEU A 112 -35.24 -2.36 -15.37
CA LEU A 112 -34.04 -2.24 -14.51
C LEU A 112 -34.23 -1.22 -13.39
N ASN A 113 -34.86 -0.08 -13.67
CA ASN A 113 -35.16 0.93 -12.67
C ASN A 113 -36.18 0.41 -11.65
N ALA A 114 -37.22 -0.30 -12.10
CA ALA A 114 -38.22 -0.92 -11.22
C ALA A 114 -37.59 -2.01 -10.33
N ALA A 115 -36.71 -2.85 -10.88
CA ALA A 115 -36.02 -3.89 -10.13
C ALA A 115 -35.07 -3.30 -9.06
N THR A 116 -34.37 -2.20 -9.39
CA THR A 116 -33.49 -1.51 -8.44
C THR A 116 -34.28 -0.82 -7.33
N ALA A 117 -35.45 -0.25 -7.66
CA ALA A 117 -36.35 0.36 -6.69
C ALA A 117 -37.01 -0.67 -5.75
N ALA A 118 -37.21 -1.91 -6.20
CA ALA A 118 -37.75 -3.00 -5.37
C ALA A 118 -36.71 -3.68 -4.48
N SER A 119 -35.41 -3.47 -4.73
CA SER A 119 -34.31 -4.03 -3.94
C SER A 119 -33.81 -3.12 -2.80
N ASN A 120 -34.32 -1.89 -2.71
CA ASN A 120 -34.07 -0.93 -1.62
C ASN A 120 -35.27 -0.86 -0.69
#